data_AF-A0A537LG99-F1
#
_entry.id   AF-A0A537LG99-F1
#
_cell.length_a   1.000
_cell.length_b   1.000
_cell.length_c   1.000
_cell.angle_alpha   90.00
_cell.angle_beta   90.00
_cell.angle_gamma   90.00
#
_symmetry.space_group_name_H-M   'P 1'
#
loop_
_entity.id
_entity.type
_entity.pdbx_description
1 polymer ?
#
loop_
_entity_poly.entity_id
_entity_poly.type
_entity_poly.pdbx_seq_one_letter_code
_entity_poly.pdbx_strand_id
1 'polypeptide(L)'
;MSLGLRIRQLRQSRGLTQQQLGSPDLSKSFISLVERDRTRPSVATLAFLARRLGTSVDALLGQEGHMPETAAASLLALSDDATRKRDVATAAKLLDAAEFLGEKFALEETKREAALQRAQVAFEQQAFEDAWARLAASKDDAESARDHWRQGRALVLMGRIKIRARDYREAADLLERALAVLRTARASRDPVRAHALIFLGTSLVWLNRLEDALRRYREAAASDVAKRDPAVRGRAEWGIGWVQRKL
;
A
#
# COMPACT_ATOMS: atom_id res chain seq x y z
N MET A 1 21.57 2.03 17.00
CA MET A 1 21.81 2.20 18.45
C MET A 1 21.33 0.96 19.18
N SER A 2 22.12 0.40 20.10
CA SER A 2 21.73 -0.82 20.84
C SER A 2 20.72 -0.54 21.96
N LEU A 3 20.05 -1.59 22.43
CA LEU A 3 19.12 -1.54 23.55
C LEU A 3 19.80 -0.98 24.81
N GLY A 4 20.98 -1.49 25.16
CA GLY A 4 21.73 -1.06 26.34
C GLY A 4 22.10 0.42 26.31
N LEU A 5 22.57 0.91 25.16
CA LEU A 5 22.87 2.33 24.96
C LEU A 5 21.62 3.21 25.10
N ARG A 6 20.48 2.78 24.54
CA ARG A 6 19.22 3.54 24.61
C ARG A 6 18.69 3.64 26.04
N ILE A 7 18.75 2.54 26.80
CA ILE A 7 18.41 2.50 28.23
C ILE A 7 19.32 3.46 29.01
N ARG A 8 20.64 3.42 28.76
CA ARG A 8 21.62 4.30 29.42
C ARG A 8 21.34 5.78 29.17
N GLN A 9 21.07 6.16 27.92
CA GLN A 9 20.76 7.54 27.56
C GLN A 9 19.49 8.04 28.23
N LEU A 10 18.40 7.28 28.16
CA LEU A 10 17.12 7.64 28.79
C LEU A 10 17.21 7.71 30.31
N ARG A 11 18.06 6.87 30.92
CA ARG A 11 18.35 6.92 32.36
C ARG A 11 19.08 8.21 32.71
N GLN A 12 20.13 8.54 31.96
CA GLN A 12 20.93 9.75 32.19
C GLN A 12 20.13 11.02 31.97
N SER A 13 19.28 11.07 30.93
CA SER A 13 18.40 12.22 30.66
C SER A 13 17.36 12.45 31.77
N ARG A 14 17.04 11.42 32.55
CA ARG A 14 16.14 11.48 33.71
C ARG A 14 16.86 11.65 35.04
N GLY A 15 18.17 11.85 35.04
CA GLY A 15 18.96 12.03 36.27
C GLY A 15 18.98 10.81 37.20
N LEU A 16 18.65 9.62 36.69
CA LEU A 16 18.58 8.40 37.51
C LEU A 16 19.96 7.73 37.60
N THR A 17 20.33 7.26 38.79
CA THR A 17 21.44 6.31 38.95
C THR A 17 21.03 4.90 38.50
N GLN A 18 22.01 4.02 38.22
CA GLN A 18 21.71 2.61 37.88
C GLN A 18 20.96 1.90 39.02
N GLN A 19 21.28 2.21 40.28
CA GLN A 19 20.59 1.68 41.44
C GLN A 19 19.14 2.19 41.52
N GLN A 20 18.92 3.48 41.27
CA GLN A 20 17.57 4.05 41.22
C GLN A 20 16.75 3.50 40.05
N LEU A 21 17.35 3.20 38.90
CA LEU A 21 16.61 2.57 37.79
C LEU A 21 16.18 1.14 38.14
N GLY A 22 17.04 0.37 38.79
CA GLY A 22 16.77 -1.03 39.12
C GLY A 22 15.88 -1.26 40.35
N SER A 23 15.87 -0.34 41.31
CA SER A 23 15.15 -0.52 42.58
C SER A 23 13.62 -0.64 42.41
N PRO A 24 12.94 -1.54 43.17
CA PRO A 24 13.49 -2.48 44.15
C PRO A 24 13.91 -3.85 43.56
N ASP A 25 13.47 -4.16 42.34
CA ASP A 25 13.45 -5.55 41.84
C ASP A 25 14.74 -5.98 41.10
N LEU A 26 15.58 -5.04 40.68
CA LEU A 26 16.79 -5.29 39.89
C LEU A 26 18.04 -4.70 40.56
N SER A 27 19.13 -5.48 40.57
CA SER A 27 20.40 -5.02 41.13
C SER A 27 21.10 -3.98 40.23
N LYS A 28 21.88 -3.08 40.84
CA LYS A 28 22.76 -2.14 40.11
C LYS A 28 23.66 -2.86 39.11
N SER A 29 24.22 -4.01 39.51
CA SER A 29 25.10 -4.83 38.65
C SER A 29 24.36 -5.36 37.43
N PHE A 30 23.10 -5.79 37.58
CA PHE A 30 22.27 -6.23 36.47
C PHE A 30 21.99 -5.09 35.48
N ILE A 31 21.59 -3.91 35.96
CA ILE A 31 21.39 -2.72 35.10
C ILE A 31 22.68 -2.38 34.34
N SER A 32 23.83 -2.44 35.00
CA SER A 32 25.14 -2.21 34.37
C SER A 32 25.46 -3.22 33.26
N LEU A 33 25.06 -4.50 33.42
CA LEU A 33 25.22 -5.52 32.37
C LEU A 33 24.28 -5.26 31.19
N VAL A 34 23.02 -4.86 31.45
CA VAL A 34 22.05 -4.51 30.40
C VAL A 34 22.54 -3.29 29.60
N GLU A 35 22.98 -2.22 30.27
CA GLU A 35 23.48 -1.00 29.61
C GLU A 35 24.73 -1.21 28.75
N ARG A 36 25.47 -2.29 28.98
CA ARG A 36 26.67 -2.68 28.20
C ARG A 36 26.39 -3.81 27.21
N ASP A 37 25.12 -4.15 26.99
CA ASP A 37 24.67 -5.26 26.14
C ASP A 37 25.34 -6.61 26.50
N ARG A 38 25.73 -6.79 27.77
CA ARG A 38 26.37 -8.01 28.30
C ARG A 38 25.37 -9.05 28.81
N THR A 39 24.10 -8.68 28.93
CA THR A 39 23.01 -9.60 29.24
C THR A 39 21.75 -9.20 28.48
N ARG A 40 20.90 -10.17 28.16
CA ARG A 40 19.59 -9.91 27.54
C ARG A 40 18.52 -9.89 28.64
N PRO A 41 17.83 -8.76 28.86
CA PRO A 41 16.72 -8.72 29.82
C PRO A 41 15.55 -9.57 29.33
N SER A 42 14.78 -10.13 30.25
CA SER A 42 13.50 -10.76 29.93
C SER A 42 12.47 -9.72 29.47
N VAL A 43 11.37 -10.16 28.85
CA VAL A 43 10.25 -9.27 28.48
C VAL A 43 9.68 -8.55 29.70
N ALA A 44 9.52 -9.24 30.83
CA ALA A 44 9.03 -8.65 32.08
C ALA A 44 9.99 -7.57 32.62
N THR A 45 11.30 -7.86 32.58
CA THR A 45 12.36 -6.91 32.96
C THR A 45 12.35 -5.69 32.06
N LEU A 46 12.20 -5.88 30.75
CA LEU A 46 12.18 -4.80 29.78
C LEU A 46 10.95 -3.91 29.95
N ALA A 47 9.78 -4.49 30.23
CA ALA A 47 8.55 -3.76 30.54
C ALA A 47 8.68 -2.95 31.84
N PHE A 48 9.33 -3.52 32.87
CA PHE A 48 9.64 -2.79 34.11
C PHE A 48 10.52 -1.57 33.83
N LEU A 49 11.62 -1.75 33.08
CA LEU A 49 12.54 -0.67 32.74
C LEU A 49 11.85 0.42 31.89
N ALA A 50 11.03 0.04 30.93
CA ALA A 50 10.25 0.97 30.10
C ALA A 50 9.35 1.86 30.96
N ARG A 51 8.60 1.26 31.90
CA ARG A 51 7.73 2.00 32.83
C ARG A 51 8.52 2.98 33.70
N ARG A 52 9.66 2.54 34.27
CA ARG A 52 10.53 3.40 35.09
C ARG A 52 11.14 4.54 34.31
N LEU A 53 11.47 4.29 33.04
CA LEU A 53 11.99 5.28 32.11
C LEU A 53 10.87 6.06 31.41
N GLY A 54 9.59 5.92 31.79
CA GLY A 54 8.48 6.65 31.16
C GLY A 54 8.46 6.54 29.63
N THR A 55 8.69 5.33 29.11
CA THR A 55 8.71 5.02 27.68
C THR A 55 8.04 3.66 27.42
N SER A 56 7.97 3.22 26.16
CA SER A 56 7.46 1.90 25.78
C SER A 56 8.58 0.88 25.58
N VAL A 57 8.21 -0.41 25.63
CA VAL A 57 9.12 -1.51 25.27
C VAL A 57 9.59 -1.35 23.82
N ASP A 58 8.68 -0.98 22.91
CA ASP A 58 8.97 -0.71 21.50
C ASP A 58 10.04 0.38 21.34
N ALA A 59 9.90 1.50 22.04
CA ALA A 59 10.88 2.58 21.99
C ALA A 59 12.27 2.13 22.49
N LEU A 60 12.33 1.33 23.56
CA LEU A 60 13.60 0.77 24.04
C LEU A 60 14.25 -0.17 23.01
N LEU A 61 13.45 -1.04 22.38
CA LEU A 61 13.89 -1.94 21.33
C LEU A 61 14.27 -1.21 20.03
N GLY A 62 13.98 0.09 19.92
CA GLY A 62 14.22 0.86 18.71
C GLY A 62 13.20 0.58 17.61
N GLN A 63 12.03 0.05 18.01
CA GLN A 63 10.84 -0.15 17.19
C GLN A 63 10.04 1.17 17.05
N GLU A 64 10.65 2.33 17.29
CA GLU A 64 10.08 3.63 16.89
C GLU A 64 9.79 3.68 15.37
N GLY A 65 10.41 2.81 14.57
CA GLY A 65 10.12 2.58 13.14
C GLY A 65 8.87 1.73 12.87
N HIS A 66 7.83 1.83 13.69
CA HIS A 66 6.49 1.37 13.32
C HIS A 66 5.43 2.46 13.44
N MET A 67 5.69 3.57 14.13
CA MET A 67 4.75 4.69 14.21
C MET A 67 4.67 5.48 12.89
N PRO A 68 5.79 5.86 12.23
CA PRO A 68 5.74 6.51 10.93
C PRO A 68 5.08 5.66 9.84
N GLU A 69 5.36 4.36 9.83
CA GLU A 69 4.83 3.39 8.86
C GLU A 69 3.34 3.17 9.06
N THR A 70 2.89 2.99 10.31
CA THR A 70 1.45 2.85 10.61
C THR A 70 0.67 4.13 10.37
N ALA A 71 1.25 5.29 10.70
CA ALA A 71 0.66 6.59 10.39
C ALA A 71 0.57 6.79 8.86
N ALA A 72 1.63 6.52 8.11
CA ALA A 72 1.65 6.59 6.67
C ALA A 72 0.63 5.62 6.04
N ALA A 73 0.56 4.37 6.51
CA ALA A 73 -0.42 3.40 6.04
C ALA A 73 -1.86 3.86 6.30
N SER A 74 -2.12 4.48 7.45
CA SER A 74 -3.43 5.04 7.80
C SER A 74 -3.79 6.24 6.92
N LEU A 75 -2.83 7.14 6.64
CA LEU A 75 -3.02 8.26 5.71
C LEU A 75 -3.34 7.76 4.29
N LEU A 76 -2.61 6.77 3.80
CA LEU A 76 -2.84 6.15 2.49
C LEU A 76 -4.20 5.44 2.41
N ALA A 77 -4.64 4.78 3.49
CA ALA A 77 -5.96 4.15 3.54
C ALA A 77 -7.10 5.18 3.54
N LEU A 78 -6.94 6.28 4.29
CA LEU A 78 -7.91 7.38 4.31
C LEU A 78 -7.93 8.13 2.97
N SER A 79 -6.79 8.26 2.30
CA SER A 79 -6.68 8.85 0.97
C SER A 79 -7.43 8.03 -0.08
N ASP A 80 -7.28 6.70 -0.06
CA ASP A 80 -8.03 5.81 -0.95
C ASP A 80 -9.55 5.93 -0.71
N ASP A 81 -9.98 5.99 0.56
CA ASP A 81 -11.38 6.19 0.90
C ASP A 81 -11.94 7.53 0.42
N ALA A 82 -11.20 8.63 0.64
CA ALA A 82 -11.55 9.96 0.14
C ALA A 82 -11.64 9.97 -1.41
N THR A 83 -10.69 9.30 -2.08
CA THR A 83 -10.68 9.16 -3.54
C THR A 83 -11.92 8.42 -4.04
N ARG A 84 -12.31 7.31 -3.39
CA ARG A 84 -13.55 6.57 -3.73
C ARG A 84 -14.81 7.42 -3.55
N LYS A 85 -14.83 8.30 -2.54
CA LYS A 85 -15.90 9.28 -2.30
C LYS A 85 -15.81 10.51 -3.20
N ARG A 86 -14.82 10.58 -4.10
CA ARG A 86 -14.51 11.73 -4.96
C ARG A 86 -14.21 13.02 -4.19
N ASP A 87 -13.80 12.91 -2.93
CA ASP A 87 -13.27 14.02 -2.15
C ASP A 87 -11.79 14.20 -2.45
N VAL A 88 -11.52 14.80 -3.61
CA VAL A 88 -10.17 14.98 -4.13
C VAL A 88 -9.34 15.93 -3.27
N ALA A 89 -9.97 16.93 -2.65
CA ALA A 89 -9.28 17.89 -1.81
C ALA A 89 -8.73 17.22 -0.55
N THR A 90 -9.51 16.35 0.09
CA THR A 90 -9.05 15.59 1.27
C THR A 90 -8.02 14.55 0.87
N ALA A 91 -8.22 13.82 -0.24
CA ALA A 91 -7.25 12.85 -0.74
C ALA A 91 -5.87 13.50 -0.98
N ALA A 92 -5.83 14.66 -1.62
CA ALA A 92 -4.59 15.39 -1.88
C ALA A 92 -3.85 15.74 -0.58
N LYS A 93 -4.54 16.29 0.43
CA LYS A 93 -3.94 16.65 1.73
C LYS A 93 -3.37 15.43 2.47
N LEU A 94 -4.09 14.30 2.41
CA LEU A 94 -3.64 13.05 3.05
C LEU A 94 -2.40 12.48 2.34
N LEU A 95 -2.35 12.58 1.01
CA LEU A 95 -1.18 12.19 0.23
C LEU A 95 0.02 13.08 0.50
N ASP A 96 -0.15 14.40 0.56
CA ASP A 96 0.94 15.32 0.88
C ASP A 96 1.56 14.98 2.26
N ALA A 97 0.72 14.61 3.24
CA ALA A 97 1.19 14.14 4.55
C ALA A 97 1.90 12.77 4.49
N ALA A 98 1.40 11.82 3.71
CA ALA A 98 2.01 10.51 3.54
C ALA A 98 3.36 10.60 2.81
N GLU A 99 3.46 11.46 1.78
CA GLU A 99 4.69 11.76 1.05
C GLU A 99 5.72 12.39 1.98
N PHE A 100 5.32 13.38 2.79
CA PHE A 100 6.20 13.98 3.81
C PHE A 100 6.77 12.94 4.78
N LEU A 101 5.95 12.01 5.29
CA LEU A 101 6.43 10.92 6.13
C LEU A 101 7.36 9.98 5.35
N GLY A 102 7.00 9.65 4.10
CA GLY A 102 7.81 8.84 3.21
C GLY A 102 9.21 9.41 3.02
N GLU A 103 9.32 10.70 2.74
CA GLU A 103 10.60 11.40 2.59
C GLU A 103 11.38 11.48 3.89
N LYS A 104 10.74 11.98 4.96
CA LYS A 104 11.38 12.23 6.25
C LYS A 104 11.95 10.97 6.89
N PHE A 105 11.27 9.84 6.72
CA PHE A 105 11.65 8.57 7.34
C PHE A 105 12.18 7.54 6.33
N ALA A 106 12.42 7.95 5.07
CA ALA A 106 12.91 7.08 3.99
C ALA A 106 12.05 5.80 3.80
N LEU A 107 10.73 5.94 3.84
CA LEU A 107 9.79 4.84 3.69
C LEU A 107 9.47 4.60 2.21
N GLU A 108 10.28 3.78 1.54
CA GLU A 108 10.16 3.56 0.09
C GLU A 108 8.82 2.96 -0.33
N GLU A 109 8.24 2.04 0.46
CA GLU A 109 6.92 1.49 0.16
C GLU A 109 5.81 2.54 0.24
N THR A 110 5.90 3.46 1.22
CA THR A 110 4.97 4.59 1.36
C THR A 110 5.08 5.52 0.16
N LYS A 111 6.31 5.87 -0.26
CA LYS A 111 6.53 6.74 -1.42
C LYS A 111 5.91 6.15 -2.69
N ARG A 112 6.11 4.85 -2.93
CA ARG A 112 5.53 4.15 -4.09
C ARG A 112 4.01 4.14 -4.08
N GLU A 113 3.42 3.83 -2.93
CA GLU A 113 1.96 3.80 -2.81
C GLU A 113 1.36 5.19 -2.94
N ALA A 114 1.97 6.21 -2.33
CA ALA A 114 1.54 7.59 -2.44
C ALA A 114 1.58 8.07 -3.89
N ALA A 115 2.68 7.82 -4.61
CA ALA A 115 2.83 8.19 -6.02
C ALA A 115 1.73 7.57 -6.90
N LEU A 116 1.43 6.28 -6.69
CA LEU A 116 0.37 5.58 -7.42
C LEU A 116 -1.03 6.15 -7.11
N GLN A 117 -1.31 6.43 -5.84
CA GLN A 117 -2.58 7.07 -5.44
C GLN A 117 -2.70 8.50 -5.99
N ARG A 118 -1.60 9.26 -6.04
CA ARG A 118 -1.56 10.61 -6.62
C ARG A 118 -1.91 10.58 -8.10
N ALA A 119 -1.43 9.58 -8.83
CA ALA A 119 -1.78 9.36 -10.22
C ALA A 119 -3.26 8.99 -10.39
N GLN A 120 -3.82 8.17 -9.48
CA GLN A 120 -5.25 7.87 -9.44
C GLN A 120 -6.10 9.10 -9.12
N VAL A 121 -5.65 10.00 -8.24
CA VAL A 121 -6.32 11.28 -7.99
C VAL A 121 -6.35 12.16 -9.24
N ALA A 122 -5.22 12.29 -9.94
CA ALA A 122 -5.14 13.03 -11.21
C ALA A 122 -6.08 12.43 -12.27
N PHE A 123 -6.21 11.09 -12.31
CA PHE A 123 -7.17 10.40 -13.17
C PHE A 123 -8.62 10.79 -12.83
N GLU A 124 -9.02 10.80 -11.55
CA GLU A 124 -10.39 11.17 -11.16
C GLU A 124 -10.69 12.66 -11.43
N GLN A 125 -9.66 13.52 -11.41
CA GLN A 125 -9.74 14.92 -11.85
C GLN A 125 -9.81 15.10 -13.37
N GLN A 126 -9.73 14.02 -14.16
CA GLN A 126 -9.65 14.03 -15.62
C GLN A 126 -8.38 14.72 -16.17
N ALA A 127 -7.35 14.91 -15.34
CA ALA A 127 -6.04 15.39 -15.75
C ALA A 127 -5.22 14.24 -16.37
N PHE A 128 -5.69 13.70 -17.51
CA PHE A 128 -5.19 12.44 -18.06
C PHE A 128 -3.71 12.46 -18.47
N GLU A 129 -3.20 13.60 -18.95
CA GLU A 129 -1.77 13.75 -19.28
C GLU A 129 -0.89 13.67 -18.03
N ASP A 130 -1.25 14.40 -16.96
CA ASP A 130 -0.54 14.34 -15.67
C ASP A 130 -0.65 12.95 -15.04
N ALA A 131 -1.85 12.37 -15.05
CA ALA A 131 -2.07 11.01 -14.58
C ALA A 131 -1.18 10.00 -15.33
N TRP A 132 -1.11 10.10 -16.66
CA TRP A 132 -0.29 9.22 -17.48
C TRP A 132 1.21 9.35 -17.15
N ALA A 133 1.73 10.57 -17.06
CA ALA A 133 3.12 10.82 -16.71
C ALA A 133 3.48 10.21 -15.34
N ARG A 134 2.62 10.42 -14.34
CA ARG A 134 2.81 9.85 -12.99
C ARG A 134 2.72 8.32 -12.98
N LEU A 135 1.78 7.75 -13.75
CA LEU A 135 1.64 6.29 -13.86
C LEU A 135 2.84 5.64 -14.54
N ALA A 136 3.40 6.29 -15.58
CA ALA A 136 4.61 5.81 -16.24
C ALA A 136 5.78 5.75 -15.25
N ALA A 137 6.02 6.83 -14.52
CA ALA A 137 7.05 6.87 -13.48
C ALA A 137 6.81 5.82 -12.36
N SER A 138 5.57 5.71 -11.88
CA SER A 138 5.20 4.72 -10.85
C SER A 138 5.38 3.28 -11.34
N LYS A 139 5.06 2.99 -12.61
CA LYS A 139 5.27 1.68 -13.23
C LYS A 139 6.76 1.33 -13.30
N ASP A 140 7.60 2.27 -13.75
CA ASP A 140 9.03 2.05 -13.93
C ASP A 140 9.75 1.85 -12.58
N ASP A 141 9.35 2.61 -11.55
CA ASP A 141 9.88 2.40 -10.20
C ASP A 141 9.43 1.06 -9.60
N ALA A 142 8.14 0.70 -9.75
CA ALA A 142 7.63 -0.60 -9.29
C ALA A 142 8.31 -1.78 -10.00
N GLU A 143 8.59 -1.64 -11.30
CA GLU A 143 9.32 -2.64 -12.08
C GLU A 143 10.76 -2.80 -11.58
N SER A 144 11.46 -1.69 -11.34
CA SER A 144 12.82 -1.68 -10.78
C SER A 144 12.87 -2.32 -9.39
N ALA A 145 11.84 -2.08 -8.57
CA ALA A 145 11.68 -2.66 -7.24
C ALA A 145 11.18 -4.11 -7.24
N ARG A 146 10.84 -4.69 -8.41
CA ARG A 146 10.17 -5.99 -8.55
C ARG A 146 8.84 -6.08 -7.80
N ASP A 147 8.18 -4.93 -7.61
CA ASP A 147 6.85 -4.80 -7.05
C ASP A 147 5.80 -4.99 -8.14
N HIS A 148 5.59 -6.26 -8.48
CA HIS A 148 4.63 -6.67 -9.50
C HIS A 148 3.19 -6.24 -9.15
N TRP A 149 2.87 -6.09 -7.86
CA TRP A 149 1.52 -5.69 -7.46
C TRP A 149 1.23 -4.23 -7.84
N ARG A 150 2.13 -3.30 -7.49
CA ARG A 150 2.00 -1.88 -7.88
C ARG A 150 2.18 -1.66 -9.38
N GLN A 151 3.10 -2.40 -10.01
CA GLN A 151 3.28 -2.36 -11.47
C GLN A 151 1.99 -2.74 -12.20
N GLY A 152 1.32 -3.82 -11.74
CA GLY A 152 0.03 -4.25 -12.28
C GLY A 152 -1.06 -3.19 -12.10
N ARG A 153 -1.16 -2.57 -10.91
CA ARG A 153 -2.11 -1.49 -10.63
C ARG A 153 -1.90 -0.28 -11.54
N ALA A 154 -0.65 0.15 -11.74
CA ALA A 154 -0.32 1.26 -12.64
C ALA A 154 -0.79 0.97 -14.07
N LEU A 155 -0.51 -0.23 -14.59
CA LEU A 155 -0.95 -0.65 -15.93
C LEU A 155 -2.47 -0.67 -16.09
N VAL A 156 -3.23 -1.08 -15.07
CA VAL A 156 -4.71 -1.03 -15.11
C VAL A 156 -5.20 0.40 -15.23
N LEU A 157 -4.62 1.35 -14.50
CA LEU A 157 -4.99 2.76 -14.58
C LEU A 157 -4.63 3.37 -15.95
N MET A 158 -3.47 3.03 -16.50
CA MET A 158 -3.08 3.43 -17.86
C MET A 158 -4.06 2.88 -18.90
N GLY A 159 -4.47 1.61 -18.78
CA GLY A 159 -5.51 1.03 -19.64
C GLY A 159 -6.85 1.77 -19.54
N ARG A 160 -7.27 2.18 -18.34
CA ARG A 160 -8.49 3.00 -18.15
C ARG A 160 -8.38 4.36 -18.83
N ILE A 161 -7.21 5.01 -18.82
CA ILE A 161 -6.96 6.26 -19.56
C ILE A 161 -7.19 6.04 -21.06
N LYS A 162 -6.63 4.97 -21.63
CA LYS A 162 -6.79 4.65 -23.05
C LYS A 162 -8.22 4.30 -23.44
N ILE A 163 -8.98 3.62 -22.57
CA ILE A 163 -10.44 3.44 -22.75
C ILE A 163 -11.14 4.80 -22.82
N ARG A 164 -10.76 5.77 -21.98
CA ARG A 164 -11.33 7.13 -21.99
C ARG A 164 -10.99 7.89 -23.26
N ALA A 165 -9.79 7.70 -23.79
CA ALA A 165 -9.35 8.22 -25.08
C ALA A 165 -9.93 7.46 -26.29
N ARG A 166 -10.70 6.38 -26.06
CA ARG A 166 -11.24 5.47 -27.09
C ARG A 166 -10.15 4.72 -27.88
N ASP A 167 -8.93 4.68 -27.37
CA ASP A 167 -7.88 3.80 -27.91
C ASP A 167 -8.02 2.41 -27.29
N TYR A 168 -8.99 1.65 -27.79
CA TYR A 168 -9.31 0.33 -27.26
C TYR A 168 -8.22 -0.71 -27.56
N ARG A 169 -7.40 -0.48 -28.59
CA ARG A 169 -6.29 -1.36 -28.94
C ARG A 169 -5.19 -1.25 -27.90
N GLU A 170 -4.70 -0.04 -27.65
CA GLU A 170 -3.66 0.18 -26.64
C GLU A 170 -4.18 -0.15 -25.24
N ALA A 171 -5.45 0.15 -24.94
CA ALA A 171 -6.07 -0.26 -23.69
C ALA A 171 -6.02 -1.78 -23.48
N ALA A 172 -6.37 -2.57 -24.50
CA ALA A 172 -6.33 -4.03 -24.42
C ALA A 172 -4.91 -4.53 -24.16
N ASP A 173 -3.92 -4.02 -24.89
CA ASP A 173 -2.51 -4.39 -24.73
C ASP A 173 -1.99 -4.10 -23.31
N LEU A 174 -2.31 -2.93 -22.76
CA LEU A 174 -1.95 -2.55 -21.39
C LEU A 174 -2.62 -3.44 -20.35
N LEU A 175 -3.89 -3.77 -20.54
CA LEU A 175 -4.66 -4.59 -19.59
C LEU A 175 -4.25 -6.07 -19.64
N GLU A 176 -3.86 -6.60 -20.79
CA GLU A 176 -3.29 -7.95 -20.88
C GLU A 176 -1.93 -8.04 -20.19
N ARG A 177 -1.06 -7.03 -20.36
CA ARG A 177 0.19 -6.90 -19.60
C ARG A 177 -0.08 -6.80 -18.10
N ALA A 178 -1.08 -6.00 -17.69
CA ALA A 178 -1.47 -5.88 -16.29
C ALA A 178 -1.88 -7.23 -15.69
N LEU A 179 -2.69 -8.02 -16.39
CA LEU A 179 -3.11 -9.35 -15.93
C LEU A 179 -1.93 -10.33 -15.83
N ALA A 180 -0.98 -10.28 -16.76
CA ALA A 180 0.22 -11.10 -16.72
C ALA A 180 1.08 -10.78 -15.48
N VAL A 181 1.28 -9.49 -15.19
CA VAL A 181 2.03 -8.99 -14.03
C VAL A 181 1.30 -9.29 -12.71
N LEU A 182 -0.02 -9.07 -12.63
CA LEU A 182 -0.79 -9.39 -11.41
C LEU A 182 -0.81 -10.90 -11.11
N ARG A 183 -0.68 -11.74 -12.14
CA ARG A 183 -0.53 -13.18 -11.96
C ARG A 183 0.81 -13.53 -11.29
N THR A 184 1.91 -12.86 -11.64
CA THR A 184 3.22 -13.10 -10.98
C THR A 184 3.21 -12.60 -9.54
N ALA A 185 2.49 -11.51 -9.25
CA ALA A 185 2.27 -11.00 -7.90
C ALA A 185 1.40 -11.92 -7.00
N ARG A 186 0.85 -13.04 -7.53
CA ARG A 186 -0.12 -13.90 -6.84
C ARG A 186 -1.37 -13.15 -6.34
N ALA A 187 -1.74 -12.06 -7.02
CA ALA A 187 -2.84 -11.17 -6.67
C ALA A 187 -4.22 -11.74 -7.11
N SER A 188 -4.45 -13.04 -6.92
CA SER A 188 -5.68 -13.71 -7.39
C SER A 188 -6.96 -13.23 -6.70
N ARG A 189 -6.84 -12.80 -5.44
CA ARG A 189 -7.95 -12.26 -4.62
C ARG A 189 -8.05 -10.74 -4.68
N ASP A 190 -7.21 -10.10 -5.47
CA ASP A 190 -7.17 -8.64 -5.53
C ASP A 190 -8.28 -8.08 -6.43
N PRO A 191 -9.08 -7.11 -5.94
CA PRO A 191 -10.10 -6.44 -6.75
C PRO A 191 -9.58 -5.85 -8.07
N VAL A 192 -8.33 -5.39 -8.10
CA VAL A 192 -7.68 -4.82 -9.28
C VAL A 192 -7.64 -5.83 -10.43
N ARG A 193 -7.42 -7.12 -10.15
CA ARG A 193 -7.43 -8.16 -11.20
C ARG A 193 -8.82 -8.32 -11.81
N ALA A 194 -9.87 -8.35 -10.99
CA ALA A 194 -11.24 -8.43 -11.47
C ALA A 194 -11.61 -7.19 -12.30
N HIS A 195 -11.18 -6.01 -11.86
CA HIS A 195 -11.35 -4.77 -12.62
C HIS A 195 -10.61 -4.80 -13.96
N ALA A 196 -9.37 -5.30 -14.00
CA ALA A 196 -8.61 -5.44 -15.24
C ALA A 196 -9.33 -6.33 -16.26
N LEU A 197 -9.90 -7.46 -15.82
CA LEU A 197 -10.71 -8.35 -16.67
C LEU A 197 -11.95 -7.64 -17.23
N ILE A 198 -12.66 -6.87 -16.41
CA ILE A 198 -13.85 -6.11 -16.83
C ILE A 198 -13.47 -5.04 -17.87
N PHE A 199 -12.42 -4.26 -17.62
CA PHE A 199 -11.97 -3.22 -18.55
C PHE A 199 -11.43 -3.81 -19.86
N LEU A 200 -10.77 -4.97 -19.78
CA LEU A 200 -10.30 -5.68 -20.96
C LEU A 200 -11.47 -6.22 -21.77
N GLY A 201 -12.46 -6.82 -21.10
CA GLY A 201 -13.72 -7.22 -21.73
C GLY A 201 -14.36 -6.06 -22.49
N THR A 202 -14.46 -4.88 -21.85
CA THR A 202 -15.01 -3.68 -22.48
C THR A 202 -14.22 -3.26 -23.71
N SER A 203 -12.90 -3.25 -23.62
CA SER A 203 -12.03 -2.89 -24.76
C SER A 203 -12.19 -3.87 -25.92
N LEU A 204 -12.28 -5.17 -25.63
CA LEU A 204 -12.48 -6.23 -26.63
C LEU A 204 -13.84 -6.13 -27.32
N VAL A 205 -14.91 -5.70 -26.63
CA VAL A 205 -16.22 -5.45 -27.27
C VAL A 205 -16.09 -4.35 -28.33
N TRP A 206 -15.42 -3.25 -28.01
CA TRP A 206 -15.21 -2.16 -28.97
C TRP A 206 -14.29 -2.54 -30.14
N LEU A 207 -13.43 -3.53 -29.95
CA LEU A 207 -12.61 -4.14 -31.00
C LEU A 207 -13.33 -5.27 -31.77
N ASN A 208 -14.63 -5.47 -31.54
CA ASN A 208 -15.44 -6.54 -32.14
C ASN A 208 -14.92 -7.97 -31.84
N ARG A 209 -14.17 -8.16 -30.76
CA ARG A 209 -13.66 -9.47 -30.29
C ARG A 209 -14.60 -10.04 -29.23
N LEU A 210 -15.84 -10.32 -29.63
CA LEU A 210 -16.96 -10.61 -28.72
C LEU A 210 -16.73 -11.88 -27.86
N GLU A 211 -16.23 -12.96 -28.46
CA GLU A 211 -15.97 -14.21 -27.71
C GLU A 211 -14.87 -14.04 -26.65
N ASP A 212 -13.81 -13.31 -26.98
CA ASP A 212 -12.75 -12.98 -26.05
C ASP A 212 -13.27 -12.10 -24.91
N ALA A 213 -14.09 -11.10 -25.23
CA ALA A 213 -14.73 -10.23 -24.24
C ALA A 213 -15.60 -11.03 -23.28
N LEU A 214 -16.45 -11.92 -23.81
CA LEU A 214 -17.32 -12.80 -23.03
C LEU A 214 -16.52 -13.68 -22.07
N ARG A 215 -15.38 -14.22 -22.52
CA ARG A 215 -14.47 -15.01 -21.68
C ARG A 215 -13.91 -14.18 -20.52
N ARG A 216 -13.45 -12.94 -20.76
CA ARG A 216 -12.93 -12.07 -19.68
C ARG A 216 -14.00 -11.69 -18.68
N TYR A 217 -15.23 -11.36 -19.13
CA TYR A 217 -16.32 -11.05 -18.20
C TYR A 217 -16.74 -12.26 -17.35
N ARG A 218 -16.78 -13.46 -17.94
CA ARG A 218 -17.05 -14.70 -17.18
C ARG A 218 -15.96 -14.99 -16.15
N GLU A 219 -14.69 -14.79 -16.50
CA GLU A 219 -13.58 -14.91 -15.54
C GLU A 219 -13.74 -13.90 -14.39
N ALA A 220 -14.10 -12.65 -14.69
CA ALA A 220 -14.35 -11.63 -13.67
C ALA A 220 -15.52 -12.01 -12.75
N ALA A 221 -16.63 -12.48 -13.31
CA ALA A 221 -17.83 -12.90 -12.54
C ALA A 221 -17.57 -14.12 -11.65
N ALA A 222 -16.71 -15.04 -12.08
CA ALA A 222 -16.35 -16.24 -11.31
C ALA A 222 -15.31 -15.98 -10.20
N SER A 223 -14.70 -14.79 -10.17
CA SER A 223 -13.64 -14.45 -9.21
C SER A 223 -14.12 -14.44 -7.75
N ASP A 224 -13.21 -14.74 -6.82
CA ASP A 224 -13.51 -14.64 -5.37
C ASP A 224 -13.90 -13.21 -4.95
N VAL A 225 -13.40 -12.20 -5.66
CA VAL A 225 -13.79 -10.79 -5.47
C VAL A 225 -15.27 -10.61 -5.80
N ALA A 226 -15.74 -11.07 -6.96
CA ALA A 226 -17.15 -10.98 -7.35
C ALA A 226 -18.09 -11.75 -6.40
N LYS A 227 -17.57 -12.76 -5.68
CA LYS A 227 -18.35 -13.43 -4.62
C LYS A 227 -18.64 -12.51 -3.43
N ARG A 228 -17.73 -11.59 -3.11
CA ARG A 228 -17.76 -10.72 -1.92
C ARG A 228 -18.14 -9.27 -2.21
N ASP A 229 -17.98 -8.82 -3.46
CA ASP A 229 -18.29 -7.48 -3.92
C ASP A 229 -19.41 -7.53 -4.98
N PRO A 230 -20.66 -7.18 -4.60
CA PRO A 230 -21.80 -7.16 -5.51
C PRO A 230 -21.62 -6.20 -6.69
N ALA A 231 -20.87 -5.10 -6.51
CA ALA A 231 -20.66 -4.12 -7.58
C ALA A 231 -19.74 -4.66 -8.67
N VAL A 232 -18.69 -5.40 -8.29
CA VAL A 232 -17.82 -6.12 -9.25
C VAL A 232 -18.61 -7.18 -10.01
N ARG A 233 -19.42 -7.98 -9.30
CA ARG A 233 -20.28 -9.00 -9.93
C ARG A 233 -21.25 -8.38 -10.93
N GLY A 234 -21.99 -7.36 -10.51
CA GLY A 234 -22.97 -6.68 -11.36
C GLY A 234 -22.36 -6.09 -12.62
N ARG A 235 -21.16 -5.48 -12.53
CA ARG A 235 -20.43 -4.98 -13.71
C ARG A 235 -20.04 -6.11 -14.67
N ALA A 236 -19.57 -7.24 -14.15
CA ALA A 236 -19.17 -8.38 -14.97
C ALA A 236 -20.40 -9.03 -15.65
N GLU A 237 -21.49 -9.25 -14.92
CA GLU A 237 -22.74 -9.81 -15.45
C GLU A 237 -23.39 -8.88 -16.48
N TRP A 238 -23.37 -7.56 -16.25
CA TRP A 238 -23.81 -6.59 -17.24
C TRP A 238 -22.98 -6.69 -18.53
N GLY A 239 -21.65 -6.84 -18.41
CA GLY A 239 -20.77 -7.07 -19.54
C GLY A 239 -21.11 -8.34 -20.33
N ILE A 240 -21.42 -9.45 -19.63
CA ILE A 240 -21.89 -10.69 -20.25
C ILE A 240 -23.18 -10.43 -21.05
N GLY A 241 -24.18 -9.81 -20.43
CA GLY A 241 -25.45 -9.49 -21.10
C GLY A 241 -25.28 -8.52 -22.27
N TRP A 242 -24.33 -7.60 -22.19
CA TRP A 242 -24.00 -6.69 -23.29
C TRP A 242 -23.42 -7.42 -24.49
N VAL A 243 -22.48 -8.35 -24.28
CA VAL A 243 -21.90 -9.17 -25.35
C VAL A 243 -22.93 -10.10 -25.98
N GLN A 244 -23.77 -10.75 -25.17
CA GLN A 244 -24.80 -11.69 -25.66
C GLN A 244 -25.84 -11.03 -26.57
N ARG A 245 -26.09 -9.72 -26.42
CA ARG A 245 -26.98 -8.97 -27.34
C ARG A 245 -26.33 -8.61 -28.67
N LYS A 246 -25.01 -8.77 -28.80
CA LYS A 246 -24.22 -8.42 -29.99
C LYS A 246 -23.76 -9.64 -30.79
N LEU A 247 -23.81 -10.83 -30.19
CA LEU A 247 -23.63 -12.12 -30.85
C LEU A 247 -24.90 -12.46 -31.64
#